data_AF-A0A9E3TH53-F1
#
_entry.id   AF-A0A9E3TH53-F1
#
_cell.length_a   1.000
_cell.length_b   1.000
_cell.length_c   1.000
_cell.angle_alpha   90.00
_cell.angle_beta   90.00
_cell.angle_gamma   90.00
#
_symmetry.space_group_name_H-M   'P 1'
#
loop_
_entity.id
_entity.type
_entity.pdbx_description
1 polymer ?
#
loop_
_entity_poly.entity_id
_entity_poly.type
_entity_poly.pdbx_seq_one_letter_code
_entity_poly.pdbx_strand_id
1 'polypeptide(L)'
;MERDLADSEAEGLSPDWRMNIAYNAALQAATAALAAAGYRASRDQHHYRVIQSLRETLRIDVQTANTFDAFRKKRNVTGYERIGLVSDADAEAMRALAVILRDDVVTWLKKNHTDLLKGP
;
A
#
# COMPACT_ATOMS: atom_id res chain seq x y z
N MET A 1 2.06 -8.46 -2.82
CA MET A 1 1.71 -7.93 -1.49
C MET A 1 2.17 -8.87 -0.38
N GLU A 2 1.86 -10.17 -0.42
CA GLU A 2 2.29 -11.14 0.61
C GLU A 2 3.81 -11.20 0.82
N ARG A 3 4.57 -11.35 -0.28
CA ARG A 3 6.04 -11.36 -0.23
C ARG A 3 6.58 -10.10 0.44
N ASP A 4 6.13 -8.93 -0.01
CA ASP A 4 6.60 -7.66 0.53
C ASP A 4 6.19 -7.49 2.01
N LEU A 5 5.01 -7.93 2.45
CA LEU A 5 4.66 -7.93 3.87
C LEU A 5 5.60 -8.81 4.70
N ALA A 6 5.95 -10.00 4.21
CA ALA A 6 6.89 -10.90 4.87
C ALA A 6 8.31 -10.32 4.90
N ASP A 7 8.79 -9.79 3.77
CA ASP A 7 10.12 -9.20 3.65
C ASP A 7 10.27 -7.95 4.53
N SER A 8 9.18 -7.22 4.80
CA SER A 8 9.20 -6.04 5.67
C SER A 8 9.53 -6.34 7.13
N GLU A 9 9.53 -7.62 7.53
CA GLU A 9 9.87 -8.10 8.87
C GLU A 9 11.28 -8.71 8.96
N ALA A 10 12.03 -8.73 7.86
CA ALA A 10 13.36 -9.34 7.87
C ALA A 10 14.30 -8.63 8.85
N GLU A 11 15.03 -9.43 9.63
CA GLU A 11 16.00 -8.93 10.60
C GLU A 11 17.13 -8.13 9.92
N GLY A 12 17.61 -7.10 10.61
CA GLY A 12 18.69 -6.23 10.11
C GLY A 12 18.26 -5.16 9.11
N LEU A 13 16.98 -5.08 8.74
CA LEU A 13 16.47 -4.00 7.92
C LEU A 13 16.34 -2.68 8.71
N SER A 14 16.84 -1.59 8.11
CA SER A 14 16.58 -0.25 8.64
C SER A 14 15.08 0.07 8.62
N PRO A 15 14.61 1.00 9.48
CA PRO A 15 13.21 1.44 9.46
C PRO A 15 12.78 1.95 8.09
N ASP A 16 13.65 2.68 7.38
CA ASP A 16 13.40 3.16 6.01
C ASP A 16 13.08 2.01 5.05
N TRP A 17 13.85 0.92 5.09
CA TRP A 17 13.64 -0.24 4.24
C TRP A 17 12.35 -0.97 4.60
N ARG A 18 12.09 -1.21 5.89
CA ARG A 18 10.85 -1.84 6.35
C ARG A 18 9.62 -1.04 5.92
N MET A 19 9.63 0.27 6.12
CA MET A 19 8.56 1.17 5.67
C MET A 19 8.38 1.13 4.15
N ASN A 20 9.47 1.19 3.38
CA ASN A 20 9.40 1.17 1.91
C ASN A 20 8.84 -0.13 1.35
N ILE A 21 9.22 -1.27 1.94
CA ILE A 21 8.74 -2.58 1.54
C ILE A 21 7.25 -2.72 1.90
N ALA A 22 6.85 -2.36 3.13
CA ALA A 22 5.45 -2.35 3.55
C ALA A 22 4.58 -1.42 2.68
N TYR A 23 5.09 -0.24 2.33
CA TYR A 23 4.43 0.68 1.41
C TYR A 23 4.20 0.05 0.02
N ASN A 24 5.18 -0.68 -0.51
CA ASN A 24 5.02 -1.38 -1.80
C ASN A 24 3.94 -2.46 -1.72
N ALA A 25 3.85 -3.20 -0.61
CA ALA A 25 2.80 -4.18 -0.39
C ALA A 25 1.40 -3.53 -0.45
N ALA A 26 1.22 -2.43 0.27
CA ALA A 26 -0.03 -1.67 0.29
C ALA A 26 -0.38 -1.10 -1.10
N LEU A 27 0.62 -0.59 -1.84
CA LEU A 27 0.40 -0.03 -3.18
C LEU A 27 -0.02 -1.12 -4.17
N GLN A 28 0.56 -2.31 -4.08
CA GLN A 28 0.16 -3.46 -4.89
C GLN A 28 -1.27 -3.90 -4.58
N ALA A 29 -1.68 -3.92 -3.30
CA ALA A 29 -3.05 -4.21 -2.90
C ALA A 29 -4.04 -3.20 -3.51
N ALA A 30 -3.74 -1.90 -3.38
CA ALA A 30 -4.55 -0.84 -3.97
C ALA A 30 -4.63 -0.92 -5.50
N THR A 31 -3.52 -1.24 -6.17
CA THR A 31 -3.45 -1.43 -7.62
C THR A 31 -4.30 -2.62 -8.06
N ALA A 32 -4.25 -3.73 -7.31
CA ALA A 32 -5.07 -4.91 -7.59
C ALA A 32 -6.56 -4.61 -7.47
N ALA A 33 -6.98 -3.89 -6.43
CA ALA A 33 -8.37 -3.45 -6.27
C ALA A 33 -8.82 -2.55 -7.44
N LEU A 34 -7.98 -1.60 -7.86
CA LEU A 34 -8.28 -0.73 -8.98
C LEU A 34 -8.43 -1.51 -10.30
N ALA A 35 -7.52 -2.47 -10.55
CA ALA A 35 -7.56 -3.32 -11.73
C ALA A 35 -8.78 -4.24 -11.75
N ALA A 36 -9.12 -4.84 -10.60
CA ALA A 36 -10.32 -5.67 -10.46
C ALA A 36 -11.62 -4.88 -10.68
N ALA A 37 -11.63 -3.60 -10.30
CA ALA A 37 -12.72 -2.68 -10.62
C ALA A 37 -12.77 -2.28 -12.12
N GLY A 38 -11.86 -2.78 -12.97
CA GLY A 38 -11.83 -2.52 -14.41
C GLY A 38 -11.07 -1.26 -14.82
N TYR A 39 -10.29 -0.66 -13.91
CA TYR A 39 -9.60 0.60 -14.15
C TYR A 39 -8.08 0.47 -14.09
N ARG A 40 -7.39 1.46 -14.64
CA ARG A 40 -5.94 1.61 -14.53
C ARG A 40 -5.61 3.07 -14.23
N ALA A 41 -4.73 3.32 -13.26
CA ALA A 41 -4.25 4.66 -13.00
C ALA A 41 -3.40 5.18 -14.17
N SER A 42 -3.57 6.46 -14.50
CA SER A 42 -2.68 7.20 -15.40
C SER A 42 -1.22 7.12 -14.93
N ARG A 43 -0.29 7.32 -15.87
CA ARG A 43 1.16 7.34 -15.58
C ARG A 43 1.57 8.58 -14.77
N ASP A 44 0.87 9.70 -14.92
CA ASP A 44 1.12 10.89 -14.10
C ASP A 44 0.65 10.64 -12.66
N GLN A 45 1.48 11.03 -11.68
CA GLN A 45 1.13 10.92 -10.26
C GLN A 45 0.59 9.52 -9.88
N HIS A 46 1.18 8.47 -10.47
CA HIS A 46 0.64 7.11 -10.47
C HIS A 46 0.26 6.63 -9.05
N HIS A 47 1.19 6.72 -8.09
CA HIS A 47 0.95 6.27 -6.72
C HIS A 47 -0.19 7.04 -6.05
N TYR A 48 -0.20 8.37 -6.21
CA TYR A 48 -1.25 9.21 -5.65
C TYR A 48 -2.63 8.80 -6.18
N ARG A 49 -2.75 8.59 -7.51
CA ARG A 49 -4.02 8.17 -8.13
C ARG A 49 -4.47 6.80 -7.67
N VAL A 50 -3.55 5.84 -7.55
CA VAL A 50 -3.84 4.51 -7.01
C VAL A 50 -4.36 4.61 -5.57
N ILE A 51 -3.70 5.39 -4.70
CA ILE A 51 -4.13 5.59 -3.31
C ILE A 51 -5.52 6.22 -3.23
N GLN A 52 -5.76 7.30 -3.99
CA GLN A 52 -7.06 7.97 -3.97
C GLN A 52 -8.20 7.08 -4.47
N SER A 53 -7.91 6.17 -5.40
CA SER A 53 -8.91 5.24 -5.92
C SER A 53 -9.50 4.30 -4.86
N LEU A 54 -8.80 4.05 -3.76
CA LEU A 54 -9.30 3.22 -2.66
C LEU A 54 -10.57 3.76 -2.03
N ARG A 55 -10.78 5.09 -2.08
CA ARG A 55 -12.02 5.72 -1.60
C ARG A 55 -13.23 5.37 -2.46
N GLU A 56 -13.00 4.99 -3.71
CA GLU A 56 -14.06 4.55 -4.62
C GLU A 56 -14.23 3.03 -4.62
N THR A 57 -13.13 2.27 -4.58
CA THR A 57 -13.18 0.79 -4.63
C THR A 57 -13.55 0.19 -3.27
N LEU A 58 -12.77 0.48 -2.23
CA LEU A 58 -12.93 -0.06 -0.88
C LEU A 58 -13.77 0.84 0.03
N ARG A 59 -14.12 2.05 -0.41
CA ARG A 59 -14.83 3.05 0.40
C ARG A 59 -14.09 3.39 1.71
N ILE A 60 -12.76 3.34 1.69
CA ILE A 60 -11.95 3.79 2.84
C ILE A 60 -12.21 5.27 3.12
N ASP A 61 -12.08 5.66 4.38
CA ASP A 61 -12.26 7.04 4.79
C ASP A 61 -11.09 7.93 4.31
N VAL A 62 -11.34 9.24 4.34
CA VAL A 62 -10.38 10.25 3.89
C VAL A 62 -9.10 10.24 4.74
N GLN A 63 -9.19 9.96 6.03
CA GLN A 63 -8.02 9.94 6.91
C GLN A 63 -7.11 8.77 6.58
N THR A 64 -7.66 7.58 6.35
CA THR A 64 -6.87 6.42 5.90
C THR A 64 -6.14 6.70 4.58
N ALA A 65 -6.83 7.29 3.60
CA ALA A 65 -6.21 7.68 2.34
C ALA A 65 -5.10 8.75 2.52
N ASN A 66 -5.32 9.73 3.40
CA ASN A 66 -4.34 10.78 3.71
C ASN A 66 -3.11 10.23 4.43
N THR A 67 -3.30 9.31 5.39
CA THR A 67 -2.21 8.61 6.07
C THR A 67 -1.35 7.85 5.06
N PHE A 68 -1.98 7.14 4.13
CA PHE A 68 -1.23 6.42 3.09
C PHE A 68 -0.45 7.38 2.17
N ASP A 69 -1.06 8.50 1.76
CA ASP A 69 -0.38 9.53 0.96
C ASP A 69 0.78 10.21 1.73
N ALA A 70 0.67 10.34 3.05
CA ALA A 70 1.73 10.87 3.89
C ALA A 70 2.96 9.94 3.88
N PHE A 71 2.77 8.62 3.97
CA PHE A 71 3.87 7.66 3.82
C PHE A 71 4.50 7.70 2.42
N ARG A 72 3.70 7.90 1.36
CA ARG A 72 4.22 8.11 -0.01
C ARG A 72 5.18 9.32 -0.05
N LYS A 73 4.78 10.43 0.56
CA LYS A 73 5.61 11.65 0.63
C LYS A 73 6.87 11.40 1.43
N LYS A 74 6.76 10.73 2.59
CA LYS A 74 7.89 10.40 3.46
C LYS A 74 8.94 9.55 2.74
N ARG A 75 8.52 8.53 1.99
CA ARG A 75 9.39 7.71 1.12
C ARG A 75 10.14 8.52 0.06
N ASN A 76 9.50 9.55 -0.50
CA ASN A 76 10.15 10.38 -1.53
C ASN A 76 11.23 11.30 -0.93
N VAL A 77 11.08 11.71 0.34
CA VAL A 77 12.07 12.55 1.04
C VAL A 77 13.31 11.72 1.47
N THR A 78 13.11 10.46 1.86
CA THR A 78 14.20 9.57 2.30
C THR A 78 15.10 9.11 1.14
N GLY A 79 14.60 9.15 -0.10
CA GLY A 79 15.34 8.65 -1.27
C GLY A 79 16.41 9.57 -1.84
N TYR A 80 16.43 10.86 -1.49
CA TYR A 80 17.31 11.85 -2.14
C TYR A 80 18.26 12.61 -1.23
N GLU A 81 17.96 12.85 0.06
CA GLU A 81 18.81 13.76 0.88
C GLU A 81 19.06 13.37 2.35
N ARG A 82 18.28 12.48 3.00
CA ARG A 82 18.49 12.14 4.43
C ARG A 82 18.06 10.72 4.79
N ILE A 83 19.04 9.82 4.93
CA ILE A 83 18.86 8.52 5.58
C ILE A 83 18.54 8.78 7.07
N GLY A 84 17.50 8.13 7.62
CA GLY A 84 17.17 8.20 9.06
C GLY A 84 15.99 9.11 9.46
N LEU A 85 15.12 9.51 8.52
CA LEU A 85 13.88 10.24 8.85
C LEU A 85 12.70 9.33 9.21
N VAL A 86 12.84 8.03 8.96
CA VAL A 86 11.84 7.02 9.30
C VAL A 86 12.20 6.41 10.64
N SER A 87 11.29 6.50 11.59
CA SER A 87 11.42 5.83 12.89
C SER A 87 10.89 4.40 12.82
N ASP A 88 11.22 3.57 13.82
CA ASP A 88 10.61 2.25 13.98
C ASP A 88 9.08 2.33 14.04
N ALA A 89 8.55 3.37 14.70
CA ALA A 89 7.11 3.60 14.80
C ALA A 89 6.47 3.91 13.44
N ASP A 90 7.17 4.63 12.55
CA ASP A 90 6.69 4.86 11.19
C ASP A 90 6.65 3.58 10.36
N ALA A 91 7.70 2.75 10.47
CA ALA A 91 7.77 1.48 9.79
C ALA A 91 6.64 0.54 10.24
N GLU A 92 6.41 0.46 11.55
CA GLU A 92 5.32 -0.34 12.12
C GLU A 92 3.94 0.20 11.70
N ALA A 93 3.74 1.51 11.75
CA ALA A 93 2.48 2.12 11.33
C ALA A 93 2.18 1.90 9.84
N MET A 94 3.20 2.01 8.96
CA MET A 94 3.03 1.69 7.55
C MET A 94 2.74 0.19 7.34
N ARG A 95 3.38 -0.70 8.08
CA ARG A 95 3.10 -2.14 8.02
C ARG A 95 1.68 -2.45 8.47
N ALA A 96 1.24 -1.91 9.60
CA ALA A 96 -0.12 -2.09 10.09
C ALA A 96 -1.16 -1.63 9.05
N LEU A 97 -0.95 -0.46 8.43
CA LEU A 97 -1.79 0.02 7.34
C LEU A 97 -1.77 -0.93 6.13
N ALA A 98 -0.60 -1.45 5.76
CA ALA A 98 -0.47 -2.39 4.64
C ALA A 98 -1.23 -3.71 4.88
N VAL A 99 -1.20 -4.23 6.11
CA VAL A 99 -1.96 -5.43 6.51
C VAL A 99 -3.46 -5.18 6.42
N ILE A 100 -3.95 -4.06 6.99
CA ILE A 100 -5.37 -3.68 6.92
C ILE A 100 -5.83 -3.59 5.46
N LEU A 101 -5.11 -2.85 4.63
CA LEU A 101 -5.46 -2.69 3.21
C LEU A 101 -5.41 -4.03 2.46
N ARG A 102 -4.46 -4.92 2.78
CA ARG A 102 -4.43 -6.27 2.19
C ARG A 102 -5.70 -7.03 2.54
N ASP A 103 -6.06 -7.09 3.82
CA ASP A 103 -7.21 -7.86 4.30
C ASP A 103 -8.52 -7.32 3.72
N ASP A 104 -8.66 -6.00 3.65
CA ASP A 104 -9.81 -5.32 3.04
C ASP A 104 -9.92 -5.63 1.55
N VAL A 105 -8.81 -5.55 0.81
CA VAL A 105 -8.78 -5.90 -0.63
C VAL A 105 -9.14 -7.34 -0.86
N VAL A 106 -8.56 -8.28 -0.10
CA VAL A 106 -8.87 -9.70 -0.24
C VAL A 106 -10.35 -9.98 0.06
N THR A 107 -10.88 -9.37 1.12
CA THR A 107 -12.30 -9.50 1.50
C THR A 107 -13.21 -8.93 0.41
N TRP A 108 -12.88 -7.76 -0.11
CA TRP A 108 -13.64 -7.11 -1.16
C TRP A 108 -13.61 -7.89 -2.48
N LEU A 109 -12.46 -8.45 -2.87
CA LEU A 109 -12.34 -9.33 -4.04
C LEU A 109 -13.18 -10.59 -3.88
N LYS A 110 -13.14 -11.24 -2.71
CA LYS A 110 -13.97 -12.42 -2.41
C LYS A 110 -15.46 -12.13 -2.48
N LYS A 111 -15.89 -10.91 -2.21
CA LYS A 111 -17.30 -10.51 -2.26
C LYS A 111 -17.76 -10.11 -3.66
N ASN A 112 -16.94 -9.36 -4.39
CA ASN A 112 -17.37 -8.66 -5.60
C ASN A 112 -16.76 -9.20 -6.91
N HIS A 113 -15.65 -9.93 -6.82
CA HIS A 113 -14.84 -10.37 -7.98
C HIS A 113 -14.39 -11.83 -7.82
N THR A 114 -15.33 -12.71 -7.42
CA THR A 114 -15.04 -14.14 -7.18
C THR A 114 -14.48 -14.87 -8.40
N ASP A 115 -14.80 -14.40 -9.60
CA ASP A 115 -14.28 -14.86 -10.89
C ASP A 115 -12.78 -14.63 -11.01
N LEU A 116 -12.24 -13.52 -10.48
CA LEU A 116 -10.80 -13.23 -10.48
C LEU A 116 -9.99 -14.06 -9.48
N LEU A 117 -10.66 -14.73 -8.54
CA LEU A 117 -10.02 -15.58 -7.53
C LEU A 117 -9.95 -17.05 -7.96
N LYS A 118 -10.71 -17.43 -9.00
CA LYS A 118 -10.55 -18.72 -9.65
C LYS A 118 -9.39 -18.52 -10.63
N GLY A 119 -8.23 -19.07 -10.29
CA GLY A 119 -7.10 -19.09 -11.22
C GLY A 119 -7.51 -19.66 -12.58
N PRO A 120 -6.76 -19.37 -13.65
CA PRO A 120 -7.02 -19.96 -14.97
C PRO A 120 -7.04 -21.49 -14.94
#